data_AF-A0A972X491-F1
#
_entry.id   AF-A0A972X491-F1
#
_cell.length_a   1.000
_cell.length_b   1.000
_cell.length_c   1.000
_cell.angle_alpha   90.00
_cell.angle_beta   90.00
_cell.angle_gamma   90.00
#
_symmetry.space_group_name_H-M   'P 1'
#
loop_
_entity.id
_entity.type
_entity.pdbx_description
1 polymer ?
#
loop_
_entity_poly.entity_id
_entity_poly.type
_entity_poly.pdbx_seq_one_letter_code
_entity_poly.pdbx_strand_id
1 'polypeptide(L)'
;MTRITQQNLESYLWGAAVLLRGTIDAGDYKQFIFPLLFYKRLCDVFDEETVTALRDSGGDEDFALFPENHRFQVPEDAHWREIRKVNRDVGSSLQQAMRAIETANPDKLFGIFGDAQWTNKDRLSDAMLRDLIEHFSTLELTVANLPEDELGQGYEYLIKKFADDSGHTAAEFYTNRTVVHLMTEMLDVQPGESVYDPTCGSGGMLLSCVAHLRNQKKEWRNVKLYG
;
A
#
# COMPACT_ATOMS: atom_id res chain seq x y z
N MET A 1 15.79 9.78 11.78
CA MET A 1 15.62 8.84 10.65
C MET A 1 15.63 9.65 9.36
N THR A 2 16.20 9.09 8.29
CA THR A 2 16.37 9.80 7.01
C THR A 2 15.15 9.51 6.14
N ARG A 3 14.37 10.55 5.83
CA ARG A 3 13.19 10.48 4.95
C ARG A 3 13.53 9.79 3.63
N ILE A 4 12.67 8.89 3.17
CA ILE A 4 12.85 8.21 1.89
C ILE A 4 12.60 9.23 0.77
N THR A 5 13.55 9.37 -0.15
CA THR A 5 13.34 10.22 -1.33
C THR A 5 12.49 9.50 -2.36
N GLN A 6 11.76 10.24 -3.20
CA GLN A 6 10.96 9.67 -4.27
C GLN A 6 11.78 8.75 -5.19
N GLN A 7 12.99 9.16 -5.57
CA GLN A 7 13.88 8.34 -6.42
C GLN A 7 14.30 7.03 -5.73
N ASN A 8 14.55 7.07 -4.42
CA ASN A 8 14.88 5.87 -3.64
C ASN A 8 13.67 4.94 -3.52
N LEU A 9 12.47 5.50 -3.31
CA LEU A 9 11.22 4.74 -3.29
C LEU A 9 10.98 4.04 -4.62
N GLU A 10 11.09 4.76 -5.75
CA GLU A 10 10.90 4.19 -7.08
C GLU A 10 11.90 3.06 -7.35
N SER A 11 13.17 3.26 -6.98
CA SER A 11 14.22 2.25 -7.12
C SER A 11 13.97 1.03 -6.24
N TYR A 12 13.50 1.25 -5.01
CA TYR A 12 13.11 0.19 -4.08
C TYR A 12 11.92 -0.61 -4.62
N LEU A 13 10.86 0.04 -5.06
CA LEU A 13 9.69 -0.61 -5.62
C LEU A 13 10.01 -1.39 -6.90
N TRP A 14 10.83 -0.82 -7.78
CA TRP A 14 11.27 -1.49 -8.99
C TRP A 14 12.21 -2.67 -8.72
N GLY A 15 13.04 -2.58 -7.67
CA GLY A 15 13.89 -3.69 -7.22
C GLY A 15 13.10 -4.96 -6.92
N ALA A 16 11.91 -4.83 -6.33
CA ALA A 16 11.01 -5.97 -6.11
C ALA A 16 10.52 -6.60 -7.43
N ALA A 17 10.21 -5.79 -8.44
CA ALA A 17 9.83 -6.27 -9.77
C ALA A 17 10.96 -7.00 -10.48
N VAL A 18 12.21 -6.55 -10.28
CA VAL A 18 13.39 -7.23 -10.82
C VAL A 18 13.55 -8.64 -10.23
N LEU A 19 13.25 -8.83 -8.94
CA LEU A 19 13.29 -10.16 -8.29
C LEU A 19 12.26 -11.14 -8.85
N LEU A 20 11.11 -10.64 -9.29
CA LEU A 20 10.05 -11.45 -9.91
C LEU A 20 10.27 -11.73 -11.40
N ARG A 21 11.28 -11.11 -12.01
CA ARG A 21 11.49 -11.18 -13.45
C ARG A 21 11.91 -12.58 -13.89
N GLY A 22 11.20 -13.10 -14.89
CA GLY A 22 11.48 -14.39 -15.51
C GLY A 22 10.72 -15.57 -14.89
N THR A 23 10.13 -15.39 -13.72
CA THR A 23 9.24 -16.37 -13.08
C THR A 23 7.78 -15.92 -13.13
N ILE A 24 7.55 -14.61 -13.03
CA ILE A 24 6.23 -13.97 -13.16
C ILE A 24 6.21 -13.10 -14.42
N ASP A 25 5.05 -13.06 -15.08
CA ASP A 25 4.83 -12.17 -16.22
C ASP A 25 4.73 -10.71 -15.76
N ALA A 26 5.23 -9.77 -16.55
CA ALA A 26 5.29 -8.36 -16.12
C ALA A 26 3.93 -7.74 -15.81
N GLY A 27 2.86 -8.20 -16.48
CA GLY A 27 1.48 -7.79 -16.20
C GLY A 27 0.96 -8.26 -14.83
N ASP A 28 1.56 -9.31 -14.26
CA ASP A 28 1.15 -9.92 -13.00
C ASP A 28 1.95 -9.43 -11.80
N TYR A 29 3.08 -8.71 -12.00
CA TYR A 29 3.90 -8.17 -10.90
C TYR A 29 3.08 -7.39 -9.86
N LYS A 30 2.11 -6.60 -10.33
CA LYS A 30 1.21 -5.80 -9.48
C LYS A 30 0.45 -6.64 -8.45
N GLN A 31 0.08 -7.88 -8.80
CA GLN A 31 -0.70 -8.77 -7.94
C GLN A 31 0.11 -9.26 -6.73
N PHE A 32 1.44 -9.15 -6.76
CA PHE A 32 2.32 -9.57 -5.68
C PHE A 32 2.99 -8.39 -4.97
N ILE A 33 3.43 -7.38 -5.73
CA ILE A 33 4.14 -6.22 -5.17
C ILE A 33 3.21 -5.34 -4.35
N PHE A 34 1.97 -5.10 -4.79
CA PHE A 34 1.04 -4.24 -4.03
C PHE A 34 0.60 -4.86 -2.70
N PRO A 35 0.18 -6.14 -2.64
CA PRO A 35 -0.13 -6.77 -1.35
C PRO A 35 1.05 -6.78 -0.38
N LEU A 36 2.28 -7.04 -0.84
CA LEU A 36 3.47 -7.02 0.01
C LEU A 36 3.81 -5.61 0.51
N LEU A 37 3.76 -4.61 -0.37
CA LEU A 37 3.97 -3.22 -0.01
C LEU A 37 2.96 -2.77 1.05
N PHE A 38 1.68 -3.09 0.83
CA PHE A 38 0.60 -2.74 1.74
C PHE A 38 0.73 -3.46 3.07
N TYR A 39 1.03 -4.76 3.05
CA TYR A 39 1.25 -5.56 4.25
C TYR A 39 2.42 -5.03 5.08
N LYS A 40 3.58 -4.76 4.46
CA LYS A 40 4.74 -4.16 5.14
C LYS A 40 4.39 -2.80 5.74
N ARG A 41 3.72 -1.94 4.96
CA ARG A 41 3.29 -0.61 5.42
C ARG A 41 2.36 -0.68 6.63
N LEU A 42 1.40 -1.61 6.64
CA LEU A 42 0.50 -1.80 7.78
C LEU A 42 1.27 -2.14 9.06
N CYS A 43 2.20 -3.09 8.98
CA CYS A 43 3.01 -3.47 10.14
C CYS A 43 3.92 -2.32 10.62
N ASP A 44 4.58 -1.61 9.71
CA ASP A 44 5.47 -0.51 10.10
C ASP A 44 4.72 0.65 10.75
N VAL A 45 3.53 0.97 10.25
CA VAL A 45 2.68 2.02 10.83
C VAL A 45 2.13 1.56 12.18
N PHE A 46 1.76 0.29 12.32
CA PHE A 46 1.34 -0.27 13.60
C PHE A 46 2.47 -0.17 14.65
N ASP A 47 3.70 -0.52 14.28
CA ASP A 47 4.87 -0.36 15.15
C ASP A 47 5.13 1.13 15.50
N GLU A 48 5.00 2.04 14.54
CA GLU A 48 5.12 3.50 14.77
C GLU A 48 4.05 4.04 15.74
N GLU A 49 2.80 3.59 15.59
CA GLU A 49 1.67 3.94 16.47
C GLU A 49 1.90 3.38 17.88
N THR A 50 2.39 2.13 17.99
CA THR A 50 2.74 1.49 19.28
C THR A 50 3.81 2.29 20.01
N VAL A 51 4.90 2.66 19.32
CA VAL A 51 6.00 3.46 19.89
C VAL A 51 5.49 4.84 20.34
N THR A 52 4.60 5.44 19.55
CA THR A 52 3.99 6.74 19.90
C THR A 52 3.13 6.63 21.15
N ALA A 53 2.26 5.61 21.23
CA ALA A 53 1.40 5.38 22.38
C ALA A 53 2.20 5.06 23.66
N LEU A 54 3.25 4.23 23.56
CA LEU A 54 4.17 3.95 24.68
C LEU A 54 4.82 5.22 25.20
N ARG A 55 5.29 6.10 24.31
CA ARG A 55 5.92 7.35 24.72
C ARG A 55 4.92 8.26 25.42
N ASP A 56 3.71 8.37 24.88
CA ASP A 56 2.69 9.28 25.38
C ASP A 56 2.07 8.79 26.69
N SER A 57 2.09 7.47 26.95
CA SER A 57 1.66 6.84 28.21
C SER A 57 2.75 6.79 29.29
N GLY A 58 3.99 7.14 28.96
CA GLY A 58 5.13 7.04 29.89
C GLY A 58 5.68 5.61 30.06
N GLY A 59 5.47 4.74 29.08
CA GLY A 59 5.99 3.36 29.04
C GLY A 59 4.98 2.30 29.49
N ASP A 60 3.69 2.62 29.53
CA ASP A 60 2.64 1.64 29.81
C ASP A 60 2.36 0.82 28.54
N GLU A 61 2.80 -0.45 28.57
CA GLU A 61 2.65 -1.41 27.46
C GLU A 61 1.18 -1.82 27.25
N ASP A 62 0.42 -1.99 28.33
CA ASP A 62 -1.01 -2.34 28.25
C ASP A 62 -1.78 -1.20 27.57
N PHE A 63 -1.45 0.05 27.92
CA PHE A 63 -2.01 1.21 27.24
C PHE A 63 -1.65 1.21 25.75
N ALA A 64 -0.39 0.98 25.42
CA ALA A 64 0.07 1.10 24.04
C ALA A 64 -0.58 0.07 23.10
N LEU A 65 -0.94 -1.10 23.62
CA LEU A 65 -1.60 -2.18 22.87
C LEU A 65 -3.12 -1.99 22.72
N PHE A 66 -3.71 -0.93 23.31
CA PHE A 66 -5.13 -0.68 23.14
C PHE A 66 -5.48 -0.47 21.65
N PRO A 67 -6.51 -1.18 21.12
CA PRO A 67 -6.91 -1.07 19.72
C PRO A 67 -7.17 0.35 19.24
N GLU A 68 -7.62 1.25 20.13
CA GLU A 68 -7.92 2.66 19.84
C GLU A 68 -6.69 3.49 19.47
N ASN A 69 -5.49 3.05 19.86
CA ASN A 69 -4.24 3.69 19.48
C ASN A 69 -3.81 3.33 18.05
N HIS A 70 -4.46 2.34 17.43
CA HIS A 70 -4.07 1.81 16.13
C HIS A 70 -5.14 2.04 15.07
N ARG A 71 -4.74 2.50 13.88
CA ARG A 71 -5.68 2.68 12.76
C ARG A 71 -6.23 1.36 12.23
N PHE A 72 -5.38 0.34 12.25
CA PHE A 72 -5.64 -1.03 11.81
C PHE A 72 -5.08 -2.00 12.83
N GLN A 73 -5.78 -3.10 13.04
CA GLN A 73 -5.35 -4.16 13.94
C GLN A 73 -4.43 -5.13 13.20
N VAL A 74 -3.24 -5.40 13.76
CA VAL A 74 -2.30 -6.39 13.22
C VAL A 74 -2.11 -7.49 14.27
N PRO A 75 -2.67 -8.69 14.05
CA PRO A 75 -2.41 -9.82 14.95
C PRO A 75 -0.91 -10.12 15.08
N GLU A 76 -0.47 -10.51 16.28
CA GLU A 76 0.95 -10.73 16.57
C GLU A 76 1.59 -11.80 15.66
N ASP A 77 0.86 -12.89 15.39
CA ASP A 77 1.26 -13.98 14.50
C ASP A 77 1.22 -13.60 13.01
N ALA A 78 0.49 -12.54 12.68
CA ALA A 78 0.39 -11.97 11.34
C ALA A 78 1.31 -10.77 11.13
N HIS A 79 2.20 -10.47 12.08
CA HIS A 79 3.13 -9.35 11.95
C HIS A 79 4.26 -9.66 10.94
N TRP A 80 4.73 -8.65 10.21
CA TRP A 80 5.81 -8.78 9.22
C TRP A 80 7.06 -9.49 9.77
N ARG A 81 7.39 -9.17 11.03
CA ARG A 81 8.51 -9.76 11.79
C ARG A 81 8.42 -11.28 11.91
N GLU A 82 7.22 -11.85 11.99
CA GLU A 82 7.02 -13.30 12.10
C GLU A 82 7.15 -13.97 10.73
N ILE A 83 6.57 -13.37 9.69
CA ILE A 83 6.72 -13.85 8.30
C ILE A 83 8.17 -13.86 7.84
N ARG A 84 8.97 -12.87 8.25
CA ARG A 84 10.41 -12.83 7.95
C ARG A 84 11.19 -14.03 8.51
N LYS A 85 10.71 -14.68 9.58
CA LYS A 85 11.34 -15.87 10.17
C LYS A 85 10.98 -17.17 9.45
N VAL A 86 9.96 -17.15 8.59
CA VAL A 86 9.46 -18.33 7.89
C VAL A 86 10.42 -18.75 6.78
N ASN A 87 10.77 -20.04 6.75
CA ASN A 87 11.72 -20.59 5.77
C ASN A 87 11.11 -21.64 4.83
N ARG A 88 9.91 -22.13 5.11
CA ARG A 88 9.20 -23.14 4.33
C ARG A 88 7.74 -22.76 4.23
N ASP A 89 7.14 -23.06 3.07
CA ASP A 89 5.74 -22.75 2.80
C ASP A 89 5.42 -21.27 3.05
N VAL A 90 6.34 -20.42 2.58
CA VAL A 90 6.34 -18.97 2.80
C VAL A 90 5.07 -18.36 2.19
N GLY A 91 4.68 -18.84 1.00
CA GLY A 91 3.46 -18.39 0.32
C GLY A 91 2.19 -18.67 1.12
N SER A 92 2.09 -19.85 1.74
CA SER A 92 0.94 -20.18 2.61
C SER A 92 0.93 -19.32 3.86
N SER A 93 2.10 -19.08 4.46
CA SER A 93 2.23 -18.25 5.66
C SER A 93 1.88 -16.78 5.38
N LEU A 94 2.32 -16.24 4.24
CA LEU A 94 1.94 -14.91 3.75
C LEU A 94 0.43 -14.79 3.59
N GLN A 95 -0.19 -15.76 2.90
CA GLN A 95 -1.64 -15.74 2.67
C GLN A 95 -2.42 -15.83 3.99
N GLN A 96 -1.95 -16.61 4.96
CA GLN A 96 -2.56 -16.71 6.28
C GLN A 96 -2.45 -15.40 7.07
N ALA A 97 -1.28 -14.76 7.09
CA ALA A 97 -1.08 -13.48 7.78
C ALA A 97 -1.95 -12.37 7.17
N MET A 98 -1.98 -12.25 5.84
CA MET A 98 -2.83 -11.27 5.15
C MET A 98 -4.31 -11.49 5.50
N ARG A 99 -4.81 -12.73 5.47
CA ARG A 99 -6.20 -13.06 5.86
C ARG A 99 -6.50 -12.77 7.33
N ALA A 100 -5.54 -13.00 8.23
CA ALA A 100 -5.69 -12.68 9.65
C ALA A 100 -5.87 -11.17 9.85
N ILE A 101 -5.11 -10.35 9.12
CA ILE A 101 -5.26 -8.89 9.12
C ILE A 101 -6.62 -8.47 8.55
N GLU A 102 -7.07 -9.06 7.44
CA GLU A 102 -8.42 -8.75 6.90
C GLU A 102 -9.52 -9.10 7.91
N THR A 103 -9.40 -10.24 8.58
CA THR A 103 -10.36 -10.71 9.59
C THR A 103 -10.39 -9.81 10.82
N ALA A 104 -9.24 -9.25 11.21
CA ALA A 104 -9.15 -8.29 12.31
C ALA A 104 -9.69 -6.90 11.95
N ASN A 105 -9.87 -6.60 10.64
CA ASN A 105 -10.32 -5.30 10.14
C ASN A 105 -11.45 -5.43 9.09
N PRO A 106 -12.55 -6.13 9.39
CA PRO A 106 -13.53 -6.54 8.39
C PRO A 106 -14.21 -5.35 7.70
N ASP A 107 -14.44 -4.24 8.42
CA ASP A 107 -15.13 -3.07 7.88
C ASP A 107 -14.26 -2.24 6.93
N LYS A 108 -12.93 -2.42 6.95
CA LYS A 108 -11.97 -1.56 6.23
C LYS A 108 -11.13 -2.29 5.19
N LEU A 109 -10.76 -3.54 5.47
CA LEU A 109 -9.73 -4.27 4.72
C LEU A 109 -10.24 -5.56 4.07
N PHE A 110 -11.54 -5.86 4.13
CA PHE A 110 -12.07 -7.10 3.54
C PHE A 110 -11.73 -7.22 2.05
N GLY A 111 -10.97 -8.28 1.70
CA GLY A 111 -10.56 -8.60 0.32
C GLY A 111 -9.49 -7.69 -0.27
N ILE A 112 -8.84 -6.85 0.53
CA ILE A 112 -7.87 -5.85 0.03
C ILE A 112 -6.60 -6.47 -0.54
N PHE A 113 -6.18 -7.65 -0.04
CA PHE A 113 -4.95 -8.31 -0.51
C PHE A 113 -5.17 -9.14 -1.78
N GLY A 114 -6.41 -9.26 -2.26
CA GLY A 114 -6.77 -10.00 -3.47
C GLY A 114 -6.59 -11.52 -3.36
N ASP A 115 -6.55 -12.19 -4.51
CA ASP A 115 -6.61 -13.65 -4.65
C ASP A 115 -5.37 -14.25 -5.36
N ALA A 116 -4.24 -13.53 -5.29
CA ALA A 116 -2.97 -13.97 -5.85
C ALA A 116 -2.60 -15.40 -5.40
N GLN A 117 -2.04 -16.18 -6.34
CA GLN A 117 -1.69 -17.59 -6.15
C GLN A 117 -0.34 -17.76 -5.41
N TRP A 118 -0.27 -17.29 -4.16
CA TRP A 118 0.94 -17.29 -3.33
C TRP A 118 1.58 -18.68 -3.12
N THR A 119 0.79 -19.75 -3.20
CA THR A 119 1.24 -21.12 -2.94
C THR A 119 1.75 -21.85 -4.19
N ASN A 120 1.71 -21.21 -5.37
CA ASN A 120 2.25 -21.81 -6.59
C ASN A 120 3.78 -21.77 -6.57
N LYS A 121 4.42 -22.86 -6.13
CA LYS A 121 5.89 -22.93 -5.98
C LYS A 121 6.67 -22.88 -7.30
N ASP A 122 6.03 -23.21 -8.42
CA ASP A 122 6.65 -23.12 -9.75
C ASP A 122 6.82 -21.66 -10.17
N ARG A 123 5.87 -20.81 -9.78
CA ARG A 123 5.89 -19.36 -10.01
C ARG A 123 6.56 -18.58 -8.88
N LEU A 124 6.39 -19.04 -7.64
CA LEU A 124 6.79 -18.39 -6.39
C LEU A 124 7.46 -19.38 -5.45
N SER A 125 8.75 -19.64 -5.68
CA SER A 125 9.53 -20.49 -4.79
C SER A 125 9.71 -19.84 -3.41
N ASP A 126 9.88 -20.66 -2.37
CA ASP A 126 10.13 -20.17 -1.00
C ASP A 126 11.39 -19.28 -0.95
N ALA A 127 12.40 -19.55 -1.78
CA ALA A 127 13.60 -18.72 -1.88
C ALA A 127 13.29 -17.31 -2.41
N MET A 128 12.54 -17.22 -3.52
CA MET A 128 12.18 -15.94 -4.12
C MET A 128 11.26 -15.11 -3.22
N LEU A 129 10.30 -15.74 -2.55
CA LEU A 129 9.45 -15.05 -1.57
C LEU A 129 10.28 -14.51 -0.39
N ARG A 130 11.27 -15.25 0.08
CA ARG A 130 12.20 -14.77 1.11
C ARG A 130 13.04 -13.60 0.61
N ASP A 131 13.57 -13.66 -0.61
CA ASP A 131 14.31 -12.56 -1.19
C ASP A 131 13.45 -11.30 -1.32
N LEU A 132 12.17 -11.44 -1.69
CA LEU A 132 11.21 -10.34 -1.69
C LEU A 132 10.96 -9.79 -0.27
N ILE A 133 10.71 -10.65 0.71
CA ILE A 133 10.49 -10.23 2.10
C ILE A 133 11.73 -9.49 2.63
N GLU A 134 12.94 -9.98 2.37
CA GLU A 134 14.17 -9.30 2.75
C GLU A 134 14.35 -7.97 2.03
N HIS A 135 14.05 -7.93 0.72
CA HIS A 135 14.06 -6.69 -0.05
C HIS A 135 13.12 -5.64 0.55
N PHE A 136 11.87 -6.02 0.83
CA PHE A 136 10.91 -5.11 1.46
C PHE A 136 11.33 -4.71 2.90
N SER A 137 12.10 -5.54 3.58
CA SER A 137 12.63 -5.27 4.92
C SER A 137 13.82 -4.30 4.93
N THR A 138 14.36 -3.90 3.78
CA THR A 138 15.48 -2.93 3.70
C THR A 138 15.10 -1.51 4.10
N LEU A 139 13.80 -1.17 4.07
CA LEU A 139 13.27 0.14 4.43
C LEU A 139 12.16 0.02 5.48
N GLU A 140 12.07 1.04 6.34
CA GLU A 140 10.95 1.25 7.26
C GLU A 140 9.96 2.22 6.61
N LEU A 141 8.80 1.69 6.23
CA LEU A 141 7.71 2.41 5.59
C LEU A 141 6.78 2.99 6.66
N THR A 142 7.28 3.78 7.60
CA THR A 142 6.45 4.51 8.58
C THR A 142 5.88 5.79 7.98
N VAL A 143 4.87 6.42 8.61
CA VAL A 143 4.34 7.72 8.15
C VAL A 143 5.41 8.80 8.25
N ALA A 144 6.27 8.76 9.28
CA ALA A 144 7.37 9.71 9.43
C ALA A 144 8.44 9.58 8.32
N ASN A 145 8.78 8.35 7.91
CA ASN A 145 9.82 8.10 6.90
C ASN A 145 9.29 8.24 5.46
N LEU A 146 8.03 7.86 5.24
CA LEU A 146 7.34 7.89 3.95
C LEU A 146 5.89 8.36 4.14
N PRO A 147 5.62 9.66 3.96
CA PRO A 147 4.27 10.20 3.99
C PRO A 147 3.34 9.55 2.95
N GLU A 148 2.04 9.57 3.23
CA GLU A 148 1.00 8.95 2.38
C GLU A 148 1.03 9.48 0.93
N ASP A 149 1.23 10.78 0.75
CA ASP A 149 1.31 11.43 -0.57
C ASP A 149 2.51 10.94 -1.40
N GLU A 150 3.62 10.56 -0.77
CA GLU A 150 4.83 10.04 -1.44
C GLU A 150 4.67 8.55 -1.77
N LEU A 151 4.09 7.77 -0.87
CA LEU A 151 3.76 6.38 -1.15
C LEU A 151 2.78 6.27 -2.33
N GLY A 152 1.78 7.15 -2.40
CA GLY A 152 0.86 7.25 -3.54
C GLY A 152 1.57 7.53 -4.87
N GLN A 153 2.59 8.40 -4.87
CA GLN A 153 3.42 8.63 -6.06
C GLN A 153 4.22 7.39 -6.47
N GLY A 154 4.78 6.65 -5.49
CA GLY A 154 5.43 5.36 -5.75
C GLY A 154 4.47 4.31 -6.34
N TYR A 155 3.22 4.28 -5.87
CA TYR A 155 2.18 3.40 -6.40
C TYR A 155 1.85 3.74 -7.86
N GLU A 156 1.64 5.02 -8.17
CA GLU A 156 1.41 5.48 -9.55
C GLU A 156 2.60 5.17 -10.47
N TYR A 157 3.83 5.34 -9.98
CA TYR A 157 5.04 4.96 -10.71
C TYR A 157 5.02 3.48 -11.10
N LEU A 158 4.67 2.59 -10.17
CA LEU A 158 4.59 1.15 -10.43
C LEU A 158 3.51 0.83 -11.48
N ILE A 159 2.33 1.44 -11.38
CA ILE A 159 1.26 1.26 -12.39
C ILE A 159 1.78 1.63 -13.78
N LYS A 160 2.43 2.79 -13.90
CA LYS A 160 3.00 3.24 -15.17
C LYS A 160 4.04 2.26 -15.70
N LYS A 161 4.95 1.81 -14.84
CA LYS A 161 6.01 0.86 -15.23
C LYS A 161 5.47 -0.50 -15.65
N PHE A 162 4.48 -1.04 -14.96
CA PHE A 162 3.86 -2.30 -15.37
C PHE A 162 3.07 -2.18 -16.67
N ALA A 163 2.43 -1.04 -16.92
CA ALA A 163 1.80 -0.78 -18.21
C ALA A 163 2.83 -0.78 -19.34
N ASP A 164 3.93 -0.04 -19.19
CA ASP A 164 5.02 0.02 -20.16
C ASP A 164 5.64 -1.37 -20.45
N ASP A 165 5.88 -2.18 -19.41
CA ASP A 165 6.50 -3.51 -19.55
C ASP A 165 5.52 -4.60 -20.06
N SER A 166 4.21 -4.45 -19.86
CA SER A 166 3.20 -5.43 -20.28
C SER A 166 2.81 -5.33 -21.76
N GLY A 167 3.24 -4.28 -22.47
CA GLY A 167 2.90 -4.06 -23.88
C GLY A 167 1.43 -3.66 -24.14
N HIS A 168 0.61 -3.52 -23.10
CA HIS A 168 -0.73 -2.98 -23.17
C HIS A 168 -0.71 -1.45 -23.08
N THR A 169 -1.64 -0.76 -23.77
CA THR A 169 -1.75 0.70 -23.69
C THR A 169 -2.15 1.13 -22.27
N ALA A 170 -1.25 1.86 -21.59
CA ALA A 170 -1.45 2.41 -20.24
C ALA A 170 -2.77 3.20 -20.05
N ALA A 171 -3.38 3.68 -21.14
CA ALA A 171 -4.60 4.47 -21.15
C ALA A 171 -5.86 3.72 -20.67
N GLU A 172 -5.90 2.38 -20.71
CA GLU A 172 -7.05 1.60 -20.22
C GLU A 172 -7.10 1.49 -18.70
N PHE A 173 -5.96 1.69 -18.02
CA PHE A 173 -5.84 1.52 -16.56
C PHE A 173 -5.54 2.82 -15.82
N TYR A 174 -5.11 3.87 -16.53
CA TYR A 174 -4.65 5.12 -15.94
C TYR A 174 -4.95 6.33 -16.82
N THR A 175 -5.59 7.33 -16.21
CA THR A 175 -5.76 8.66 -16.81
C THR A 175 -4.55 9.53 -16.51
N ASN A 176 -3.97 10.16 -17.53
CA ASN A 176 -2.81 11.05 -17.38
C ASN A 176 -3.05 12.14 -16.31
N ARG A 177 -2.09 12.33 -15.39
CA ARG A 177 -2.20 13.29 -14.27
C ARG A 177 -2.52 14.73 -14.70
N THR A 178 -2.04 15.19 -15.86
CA THR A 178 -2.38 16.52 -16.38
C THR A 178 -3.86 16.62 -16.73
N VAL A 179 -4.44 15.54 -17.28
CA VAL A 179 -5.87 15.47 -17.60
C VAL A 179 -6.70 15.34 -16.32
N VAL A 180 -6.26 14.50 -15.38
CA VAL A 180 -6.91 14.37 -14.06
C VAL A 180 -6.93 15.73 -13.36
N HIS A 181 -5.79 16.42 -13.29
CA HIS A 181 -5.70 17.71 -12.64
C HIS A 181 -6.60 18.76 -13.31
N LEU A 182 -6.58 18.83 -14.64
CA LEU A 182 -7.46 19.72 -15.40
C LEU A 182 -8.93 19.43 -15.11
N MET A 183 -9.35 18.16 -15.14
CA MET A 183 -10.72 17.75 -14.84
C MET A 183 -11.13 18.12 -13.41
N THR A 184 -10.24 17.91 -12.44
CA THR A 184 -10.46 18.29 -11.05
C THR A 184 -10.59 19.81 -10.90
N GLU A 185 -9.74 20.60 -11.56
CA GLU A 185 -9.84 22.07 -11.55
C GLU A 185 -11.13 22.56 -12.22
N MET A 186 -11.57 21.89 -13.29
CA MET A 186 -12.85 22.21 -13.95
C MET A 186 -14.06 21.84 -13.09
N LEU A 187 -13.97 20.77 -12.30
CA LEU A 187 -15.03 20.34 -11.37
C LEU A 187 -15.18 21.30 -10.18
N ASP A 188 -14.08 21.90 -9.70
CA ASP A 188 -14.02 22.79 -8.51
C ASP A 188 -14.90 22.29 -7.36
N VAL A 189 -14.65 21.05 -6.94
CA VAL A 189 -15.37 20.39 -5.83
C VAL A 189 -15.32 21.24 -4.57
N GLN A 190 -16.43 21.37 -3.86
CA GLN A 190 -16.55 22.13 -2.61
C GLN A 190 -16.64 21.21 -1.37
N PRO A 191 -16.32 21.75 -0.17
CA PRO A 191 -16.47 20.99 1.08
C PRO A 191 -17.90 20.47 1.28
N GLY A 192 -18.02 19.20 1.66
CA GLY A 192 -19.31 18.55 1.96
C GLY A 192 -20.01 17.94 0.74
N GLU A 193 -19.47 18.11 -0.46
CA GLU A 193 -20.00 17.50 -1.67
C GLU A 193 -19.63 16.02 -1.79
N SER A 194 -20.30 15.33 -2.72
CA SER A 194 -20.02 13.95 -3.08
C SER A 194 -19.50 13.88 -4.52
N VAL A 195 -18.39 13.18 -4.72
CA VAL A 195 -17.80 12.92 -6.04
C VAL A 195 -18.01 11.44 -6.38
N TYR A 196 -18.50 11.18 -7.60
CA TYR A 196 -18.71 9.82 -8.10
C TYR A 196 -17.99 9.63 -9.43
N ASP A 197 -17.18 8.58 -9.53
CA ASP A 197 -16.54 8.14 -10.77
C ASP A 197 -16.91 6.67 -11.02
N PRO A 198 -17.86 6.36 -11.93
CA PRO A 198 -18.35 5.00 -12.18
C PRO A 198 -17.30 4.06 -12.81
N THR A 199 -16.14 4.59 -13.17
CA THR A 199 -15.04 3.86 -13.82
C THR A 199 -13.71 4.25 -13.18
N CYS A 200 -13.69 4.41 -11.85
CA CYS A 200 -12.59 5.07 -11.15
C CYS A 200 -11.23 4.39 -11.29
N GLY A 201 -11.20 3.11 -11.67
CA GLY A 201 -9.97 2.34 -11.84
C GLY A 201 -9.12 2.40 -10.56
N SER A 202 -7.95 3.04 -10.64
CA SER A 202 -7.07 3.26 -9.48
C SER A 202 -7.55 4.29 -8.46
N GLY A 203 -8.69 4.97 -8.70
CA GLY A 203 -9.24 6.01 -7.84
C GLY A 203 -8.51 7.35 -7.92
N GLY A 204 -7.55 7.50 -8.84
CA GLY A 204 -6.68 8.69 -8.93
C GLY A 204 -7.44 10.01 -9.13
N MET A 205 -8.56 9.99 -9.86
CA MET A 205 -9.40 11.18 -10.06
C MET A 205 -10.12 11.60 -8.77
N LEU A 206 -10.66 10.63 -8.03
CA LEU A 206 -11.32 10.86 -6.75
C LEU A 206 -10.34 11.43 -5.71
N LEU A 207 -9.14 10.86 -5.63
CA LEU A 207 -8.08 11.36 -4.75
C LEU A 207 -7.60 12.76 -5.16
N SER A 208 -7.56 13.05 -6.47
CA SER A 208 -7.22 14.38 -6.97
C SER A 208 -8.19 15.45 -6.48
N CYS A 209 -9.50 15.15 -6.39
CA CYS A 209 -10.50 16.08 -5.86
C CYS A 209 -10.23 16.46 -4.40
N VAL A 210 -9.86 15.50 -3.55
CA VAL A 210 -9.47 15.75 -2.16
C VAL A 210 -8.18 16.55 -2.09
N ALA A 211 -7.18 16.19 -2.91
CA ALA A 211 -5.91 16.91 -2.98
C ALA A 211 -6.09 18.37 -3.42
N HIS A 212 -7.01 18.63 -4.36
CA HIS A 212 -7.32 19.97 -4.83
C HIS A 212 -7.88 20.86 -3.71
N LEU A 213 -8.86 20.38 -2.94
CA LEU A 213 -9.38 21.07 -1.76
C LEU A 213 -8.30 21.32 -0.70
N ARG A 214 -7.46 20.31 -0.44
CA ARG A 214 -6.34 20.42 0.50
C ARG A 214 -5.35 21.50 0.07
N ASN A 215 -5.02 21.58 -1.23
CA ASN A 215 -4.14 22.60 -1.79
C ASN A 215 -4.74 24.01 -1.69
N GLN A 216 -6.06 24.14 -1.82
CA GLN A 216 -6.78 25.40 -1.58
C GLN A 216 -6.95 25.75 -0.09
N LYS A 217 -6.47 24.89 0.83
CA LYS A 217 -6.68 25.01 2.29
C LYS A 217 -8.16 25.04 2.70
N LYS A 218 -9.03 24.37 1.93
CA LYS A 218 -10.44 24.17 2.26
C LYS A 218 -10.63 22.88 3.08
N GLU A 219 -11.77 22.76 3.75
CA GLU A 219 -12.15 21.51 4.43
C GLU A 219 -12.39 20.42 3.38
N TRP A 220 -11.75 19.27 3.56
CA TRP A 220 -11.73 18.18 2.58
C TRP A 220 -12.19 16.85 3.19
N ARG A 221 -12.20 16.74 4.52
CA ARG A 221 -12.53 15.49 5.25
C ARG A 221 -14.02 15.16 5.19
N ASN A 222 -14.86 16.14 4.87
CA ASN A 222 -16.30 15.97 4.75
C ASN A 222 -16.76 15.64 3.32
N VAL A 223 -15.84 15.54 2.37
CA VAL A 223 -16.13 15.12 1.00
C VAL A 223 -16.31 13.61 0.95
N LYS A 224 -17.34 13.15 0.24
CA LYS A 224 -17.63 11.72 0.05
C LYS A 224 -17.19 11.28 -1.33
N LEU A 225 -16.39 10.22 -1.41
CA LEU A 225 -15.90 9.68 -2.67
C LEU A 225 -16.57 8.34 -2.95
N TYR A 226 -17.04 8.15 -4.18
CA TYR A 226 -17.67 6.93 -4.66
C TYR A 226 -17.00 6.51 -5.98
N GLY A 227 -16.62 5.24 -6.08
CA GLY A 227 -15.94 4.63 -7.23
C GLY A 227 -16.59 3.33 -7.65
#